data_AF-A0A970JWW2-F1
#
_entry.id   AF-A0A970JWW2-F1
#
_cell.length_a   1.000
_cell.length_b   1.000
_cell.length_c   1.000
_cell.angle_alpha   90.00
_cell.angle_beta   90.00
_cell.angle_gamma   90.00
#
_symmetry.space_group_name_H-M   'P 1'
#
loop_
_entity.id
_entity.type
_entity.pdbx_description
1 polymer ?
#
loop_
_entity_poly.entity_id
_entity_poly.type
_entity_poly.pdbx_seq_one_letter_code
_entity_poly.pdbx_strand_id
1 'polypeptide(L)' 'TARATNVVKYFTEVEGLDPTQFTATGNGEFRPVGDNNTAEGRQKNRRIEIKILKN' A
#
# COMPACT_ATOMS: atom_id res chain seq x y z
N THR A 1 3.83 1.67 -7.55
CA THR A 1 3.66 2.90 -6.75
C THR A 1 2.24 3.44 -6.78
N ALA A 2 1.55 3.45 -7.93
CA ALA A 2 0.19 4.02 -8.09
C ALA A 2 -0.86 3.66 -6.99
N ARG A 3 -0.92 2.40 -6.53
CA ARG A 3 -1.88 2.01 -5.47
C ARG A 3 -1.63 2.68 -4.13
N ALA A 4 -0.38 2.74 -3.69
CA ALA A 4 -0.01 3.36 -2.42
C ALA A 4 -0.26 4.88 -2.47
N THR A 5 0.04 5.52 -3.61
CA THR A 5 -0.24 6.94 -3.82
C THR A 5 -1.73 7.25 -3.74
N ASN A 6 -2.59 6.42 -4.32
CA ASN A 6 -4.06 6.62 -4.23
C ASN A 6 -4.59 6.53 -2.81
N VAL A 7 -4.03 5.65 -1.98
CA VAL A 7 -4.42 5.56 -0.55
C VAL A 7 -3.99 6.79 0.22
N VAL A 8 -2.76 7.28 0.00
CA VAL A 8 -2.31 8.54 0.60
C VAL A 8 -3.21 9.70 0.17
N LYS A 9 -3.53 9.78 -1.12
CA LYS A 9 -4.43 10.81 -1.67
C LYS A 9 -5.81 10.79 -0.99
N TYR A 10 -6.39 9.61 -0.77
CA TYR A 10 -7.65 9.48 -0.03
C TYR A 10 -7.52 10.04 1.40
N PHE A 11 -6.47 9.66 2.14
CA PHE A 11 -6.28 10.13 3.52
C PHE A 11 -6.04 11.65 3.61
N THR A 12 -5.36 12.24 2.64
CA THR A 12 -5.07 13.66 2.64
C THR A 12 -6.25 14.51 2.14
N GLU A 13 -6.94 14.07 1.09
CA GLU A 13 -7.99 14.87 0.43
C GLU A 13 -9.38 14.61 1.01
N VAL A 14 -9.68 13.40 1.48
CA VAL A 14 -10.99 13.01 2.00
C VAL A 14 -11.02 13.10 3.52
N GLU A 15 -10.02 12.52 4.20
CA GLU A 15 -9.95 12.50 5.66
C GLU A 15 -9.22 13.73 6.25
N GLY A 16 -8.59 14.55 5.40
CA GLY A 16 -7.93 15.79 5.82
C GLY A 16 -6.67 15.59 6.68
N LEU A 17 -6.04 14.42 6.60
CA LEU A 17 -4.81 14.13 7.36
C LEU A 17 -3.59 14.83 6.74
N ASP A 18 -2.62 15.19 7.59
CA ASP A 18 -1.43 15.91 7.16
C ASP A 18 -0.59 15.05 6.19
N PRO A 19 -0.40 15.50 4.93
CA PRO A 19 0.36 14.75 3.93
C PRO A 19 1.81 14.49 4.33
N THR A 20 2.40 15.32 5.19
CA THR A 20 3.79 15.15 5.64
C THR A 20 3.99 13.93 6.54
N GLN A 21 2.90 13.38 7.09
CA GLN A 21 2.93 12.17 7.91
C GLN A 21 2.91 10.87 7.09
N PHE A 22 2.72 10.96 5.77
CA PHE A 22 2.59 9.79 4.90
C PHE A 22 3.80 9.57 4.01
N THR A 23 4.19 8.31 3.84
CA THR A 23 5.17 7.89 2.84
C THR A 23 4.58 6.76 2.01
N ALA A 24 4.44 6.97 0.70
CA ALA A 24 3.95 5.96 -0.24
C ALA A 24 5.11 5.17 -0.85
N THR A 25 5.24 3.90 -0.48
CA THR A 25 6.26 2.99 -1.05
C THR A 25 5.60 1.88 -1.87
N GLY A 26 6.18 1.54 -3.02
CA GLY A 26 5.76 0.40 -3.83
C GLY A 26 6.75 -0.76 -3.69
N ASN A 27 6.38 -1.82 -2.97
CA ASN A 27 7.22 -3.03 -2.83
C ASN A 27 7.07 -4.05 -3.96
N GLY A 28 6.24 -3.76 -4.97
CA GLY A 28 6.11 -4.54 -6.21
C GLY A 28 5.97 -6.05 -5.97
N GLU A 29 6.72 -6.82 -6.75
CA GLU A 29 6.81 -8.29 -6.69
C GLU A 29 7.88 -8.82 -5.73
N PHE A 30 8.64 -7.94 -5.09
CA PHE A 30 9.80 -8.31 -4.28
C PHE A 30 9.44 -8.87 -2.90
N ARG A 31 8.17 -8.80 -2.50
CA ARG A 31 7.65 -9.35 -1.23
C ARG A 31 6.28 -10.04 -1.40
N PRO A 32 6.22 -11.17 -2.15
CA PRO A 32 5.00 -11.93 -2.29
C PRO A 32 4.63 -12.62 -0.97
N VAL A 33 3.35 -12.68 -0.64
CA VAL A 33 2.80 -13.47 0.47
C VAL A 33 2.09 -14.73 0.00
N GLY A 34 1.81 -14.84 -1.29
CA GLY A 34 1.26 -16.01 -1.94
C GLY A 34 2.01 -16.34 -3.23
N ASP A 35 1.75 -17.54 -3.75
CA ASP A 35 2.32 -17.98 -5.03
C ASP A 35 1.79 -17.14 -6.21
N ASN A 36 2.70 -16.53 -6.98
CA ASN A 36 2.34 -15.73 -8.16
C ASN A 36 1.78 -16.59 -9.32
N ASN A 37 1.95 -17.91 -9.28
CA ASN A 37 1.46 -18.80 -10.32
C ASN A 37 -0.04 -19.11 -10.18
N THR A 38 -0.60 -19.02 -8.97
CA THR A 38 -2.04 -19.27 -8.74
C THR A 38 -2.86 -17.99 -8.78
N ALA A 39 -4.13 -18.08 -9.17
CA ALA A 39 -5.02 -16.93 -9.21
C ALA A 39 -5.25 -16.37 -7.78
N GLU A 40 -5.38 -17.27 -6.82
CA GLU A 40 -5.55 -17.00 -5.40
C GLU A 40 -4.31 -16.33 -4.81
N GLY A 41 -3.11 -16.83 -5.12
CA GLY A 41 -1.86 -16.24 -4.65
C GLY A 41 -1.60 -14.86 -5.25
N ARG A 42 -1.89 -14.66 -6.55
CA ARG A 42 -1.89 -13.32 -7.16
C ARG A 42 -2.89 -12.38 -6.50
N GLN A 43 -4.08 -12.86 -6.12
CA GLN A 43 -5.07 -12.05 -5.42
C GLN A 43 -4.53 -11.62 -4.05
N LYS A 44 -3.93 -12.55 -3.29
CA LYS A 44 -3.26 -12.24 -2.00
C LYS A 44 -2.11 -11.24 -2.15
N ASN A 45 -1.38 -11.28 -3.27
CA ASN A 45 -0.27 -10.36 -3.53
C ASN A 45 -0.73 -8.95 -3.91
N ARG A 46 -1.98 -8.74 -4.34
CA ARG A 46 -2.56 -7.41 -4.59
C ARG A 46 -3.03 -6.73 -3.29
N ARG A 47 -2.16 -6.61 -2.30
CA ARG A 47 -2.46 -5.99 -0.99
C ARG A 47 -1.79 -4.62 -0.82
N ILE A 48 -2.29 -3.85 0.13
CA ILE A 48 -1.69 -2.61 0.62
C ILE A 48 -1.34 -2.83 2.08
N GLU A 49 -0.11 -2.51 2.48
CA GLU A 49 0.33 -2.56 3.88
C GLU A 49 0.49 -1.14 4.40
N ILE A 50 -0.17 -0.83 5.51
CA ILE A 50 -0.04 0.46 6.19
C ILE A 50 0.76 0.19 7.48
N LYS A 51 1.90 0.86 7.63
CA LYS A 51 2.72 0.80 8.83
C LYS A 51 2.61 2.12 9.57
N ILE A 52 2.20 2.04 10.84
CA ILE A 52 2.13 3.19 11.72
C ILE A 52 3.41 3.18 12.56
N LEU A 53 4.24 4.21 12.39
CA LEU A 53 5.44 4.41 13.19
C LEU A 53 5.09 5.42 14.29
N LYS A 54 5.45 5.11 15.53
CA LYS A 54 5.41 6.10 16.61
C LYS A 54 6.71 6.91 16.55
N ASN A 55 6.58 8.23 16.55
CA ASN A 55 7.69 9.13 16.86
C ASN A 55 8.02 9.06 18.35
#